data_AF-A0AAV4EZU2-F1
#
_entry.id   AF-A0AAV4EZU2-F1
#
_cell.length_a   1.000
_cell.length_b   1.000
_cell.length_c   1.000
_cell.angle_alpha   90.00
_cell.angle_beta   90.00
_cell.angle_gamma   90.00
#
_symmetry.space_group_name_H-M   'P 1'
#
loop_
_entity.id
_entity.type
_entity.pdbx_description
1 polymer ?
#
loop_
_entity_poly.entity_id
_entity_poly.type
_entity_poly.pdbx_seq_one_letter_code
_entity_poly.pdbx_strand_id
1 'polypeptide(L)'
;MTTREDLKMFLDCKVIAGEKVVRQHRLVCGVVKVRECKKKRTRAEKRIRTWKLTGDVGREFKDKVNRQHRIHKEQTANDKWIDLKGVLLSTAEEVCGTSKGGKKIDKETWWWSEEVQTSIKMK
;
A
#
# COMPACT_ATOMS: atom_id res chain seq x y z
N MET A 1 -15.38 -21.37 -16.01
CA MET A 1 -14.98 -22.64 -16.63
C MET A 1 -13.47 -22.61 -16.83
N THR A 2 -12.78 -23.67 -16.44
CA THR A 2 -11.31 -23.83 -16.49
C THR A 2 -10.86 -24.03 -17.95
N THR A 3 -9.85 -23.30 -18.44
CA THR A 3 -9.32 -23.48 -19.80
C THR A 3 -8.42 -24.71 -19.88
N ARG A 4 -8.14 -25.22 -21.10
CA ARG A 4 -7.21 -26.37 -21.27
C ARG A 4 -5.79 -26.02 -20.81
N GLU A 5 -5.41 -24.75 -20.90
CA GLU A 5 -4.14 -24.23 -20.41
C GLU A 5 -4.05 -24.32 -18.87
N ASP A 6 -5.12 -24.02 -18.14
CA ASP A 6 -5.16 -24.08 -16.68
C ASP A 6 -4.98 -25.51 -16.15
N LEU A 7 -5.45 -26.51 -16.90
CA LEU A 7 -5.28 -27.93 -16.55
C LEU A 7 -3.81 -28.36 -16.53
N LYS A 8 -2.93 -27.67 -17.26
CA LYS A 8 -1.48 -27.93 -17.26
C LYS A 8 -0.81 -27.59 -15.93
N MET A 9 -1.49 -26.85 -15.05
CA MET A 9 -1.01 -26.56 -13.70
C MET A 9 -1.27 -27.72 -12.73
N PHE A 10 -2.23 -28.60 -13.01
CA PHE A 10 -2.54 -29.73 -12.14
C PHE A 10 -1.53 -30.86 -12.34
N LEU A 11 -0.90 -31.29 -11.24
CA LEU A 11 0.04 -32.41 -11.20
C LEU A 11 -0.65 -33.72 -10.84
N ASP A 12 -1.65 -33.66 -9.95
CA ASP A 12 -2.43 -34.81 -9.50
C ASP A 12 -3.84 -34.35 -9.10
N CYS A 13 -4.82 -35.23 -9.25
CA CYS A 13 -6.20 -35.00 -8.84
C CYS A 13 -6.83 -36.33 -8.48
N LYS A 14 -7.27 -36.48 -7.22
CA LYS A 14 -7.81 -37.71 -6.65
C LYS A 14 -9.13 -37.45 -5.96
N VAL A 15 -10.06 -38.38 -6.14
CA VAL A 15 -11.34 -38.39 -5.44
C VAL A 15 -11.22 -39.23 -4.17
N ILE A 16 -11.55 -38.65 -3.02
CA ILE A 16 -11.53 -39.35 -1.74
C ILE A 16 -12.85 -40.11 -1.59
N ALA A 17 -12.82 -41.43 -1.81
CA ALA A 17 -14.02 -42.27 -1.88
C ALA A 17 -14.61 -42.66 -0.51
N GLY A 18 -13.91 -42.40 0.60
CA GLY A 18 -14.30 -42.84 1.96
C GLY A 18 -14.96 -41.79 2.84
N GLU A 19 -14.97 -40.52 2.43
CA GLU A 19 -15.41 -39.41 3.29
C GLU A 19 -16.86 -38.99 2.99
N LYS A 20 -17.77 -39.19 3.94
CA LYS A 20 -19.20 -38.85 3.80
C LYS A 20 -19.42 -37.37 4.08
N VAL A 21 -19.09 -36.49 3.14
CA VAL A 21 -19.42 -35.05 3.28
C VAL A 21 -20.89 -34.80 2.91
N VAL A 22 -21.39 -35.38 1.80
CA VAL A 22 -22.81 -35.32 1.40
C VAL A 22 -23.18 -36.53 0.51
N ARG A 23 -24.46 -36.94 0.45
CA ARG A 23 -24.91 -38.10 -0.37
C ARG A 23 -24.58 -38.00 -1.88
N GLN A 24 -24.43 -36.78 -2.41
CA GLN A 24 -24.22 -36.51 -3.85
C GLN A 24 -22.82 -36.01 -4.21
N HIS A 25 -22.00 -35.61 -3.24
CA HIS A 25 -20.72 -34.95 -3.50
C HIS A 25 -19.56 -35.75 -2.90
N ARG A 26 -18.49 -35.91 -3.68
CA ARG A 26 -17.24 -36.53 -3.21
C ARG A 26 -16.17 -35.46 -3.07
N LEU A 27 -15.33 -35.59 -2.05
CA LEU A 27 -14.17 -34.72 -1.90
C LEU A 27 -13.14 -35.01 -2.98
N VAL A 28 -12.54 -33.94 -3.48
CA VAL A 28 -11.45 -33.99 -4.46
C VAL A 28 -10.26 -33.28 -3.86
N CYS A 29 -9.11 -33.95 -3.87
CA CYS A 29 -7.84 -33.35 -3.53
C CYS A 29 -6.99 -33.27 -4.79
N GLY A 30 -6.33 -32.13 -5.01
CA GLY A 30 -5.46 -31.93 -6.16
C GLY A 30 -4.15 -31.29 -5.76
N VAL A 31 -3.08 -31.67 -6.45
CA VAL A 31 -1.77 -31.03 -6.35
C VAL A 31 -1.63 -30.11 -7.55
N VAL A 32 -1.40 -28.81 -7.30
CA VAL A 32 -1.29 -27.80 -8.37
C VAL A 32 0.09 -27.14 -8.31
N LYS A 33 0.73 -27.04 -9.46
CA LYS A 33 1.98 -26.30 -9.67
C LYS A 33 1.66 -24.81 -9.82
N VAL A 34 1.76 -24.08 -8.73
CA VAL A 34 1.65 -22.62 -8.72
C VAL A 34 3.02 -22.02 -9.00
N ARG A 35 3.13 -21.18 -10.04
CA ARG A 35 4.33 -20.37 -10.26
C ARG A 35 4.31 -19.23 -9.23
N GLU A 36 5.35 -19.13 -8.41
CA GLU A 36 5.52 -17.95 -7.55
C GLU A 36 5.79 -16.71 -8.41
N CYS A 37 4.77 -15.90 -8.63
CA CYS A 37 4.95 -14.55 -9.14
C CYS A 37 5.54 -13.70 -8.01
N LYS A 38 6.88 -13.58 -7.96
CA LYS A 38 7.55 -12.61 -7.08
C LYS A 38 7.21 -11.20 -7.57
N LYS A 39 6.10 -10.63 -7.07
CA LYS A 39 5.74 -9.25 -7.38
C LYS A 39 6.86 -8.32 -6.89
N LYS A 40 7.29 -7.41 -7.77
CA LYS A 40 8.24 -6.34 -7.41
C LYS A 40 7.60 -5.52 -6.30
N ARG A 41 8.20 -5.53 -5.10
CA ARG A 41 7.74 -4.72 -3.99
C ARG A 41 7.96 -3.25 -4.36
N THR A 42 6.90 -2.49 -4.54
CA THR A 42 6.99 -1.04 -4.74
C THR A 42 7.59 -0.43 -3.48
N ARG A 43 8.65 0.37 -3.65
CA ARG A 43 9.27 1.10 -2.54
C ARG A 43 8.28 2.16 -2.08
N ALA A 44 7.87 2.14 -0.82
CA ALA A 44 7.02 3.19 -0.30
C ALA A 44 7.79 4.51 -0.28
N GLU A 45 7.09 5.59 -0.61
CA GLU A 45 7.65 6.93 -0.59
C GLU A 45 8.10 7.33 0.81
N LYS A 46 9.11 8.21 0.87
CA LYS A 46 9.56 8.81 2.13
C LYS A 46 8.45 9.71 2.66
N ARG A 47 8.15 9.62 3.96
CA ARG A 47 7.13 10.46 4.61
C ARG A 47 7.73 11.12 5.85
N ILE A 48 7.42 12.40 6.07
CA ILE A 48 7.75 13.11 7.31
C ILE A 48 7.02 12.42 8.47
N ARG A 49 7.72 12.20 9.59
CA ARG A 49 7.16 11.53 10.77
C ARG A 49 6.30 12.50 11.61
N THR A 50 5.21 13.00 11.05
CA THR A 50 4.34 14.02 11.68
C THR A 50 3.77 13.61 13.02
N TRP A 51 3.62 12.31 13.29
CA TRP A 51 3.23 11.78 14.61
C TRP A 51 4.20 12.15 15.74
N LYS A 52 5.43 12.58 15.42
CA LYS A 52 6.41 13.11 16.39
C LYS A 52 6.13 14.55 16.81
N LEU A 53 5.20 15.26 16.18
CA LEU A 53 4.83 16.65 16.54
C LEU A 53 3.99 16.69 17.83
N THR A 54 4.55 16.17 18.91
CA THR A 54 3.95 16.12 20.25
C THR A 54 5.01 16.50 21.29
N GLY A 55 4.57 16.95 22.47
CA GLY A 55 5.47 17.31 23.56
C GLY A 55 6.51 18.38 23.18
N ASP A 56 7.77 18.14 23.57
CA ASP A 56 8.90 19.05 23.32
C ASP A 56 9.18 19.27 21.83
N VAL A 57 9.08 18.21 21.02
CA VAL A 57 9.30 18.28 19.57
C VAL A 57 8.28 19.20 18.89
N GLY A 58 7.03 19.19 19.37
CA GLY A 58 6.00 20.11 18.91
C GLY A 58 6.28 21.57 19.29
N ARG A 59 6.85 21.81 20.48
CA ARG A 59 7.27 23.15 20.93
C ARG A 59 8.43 23.67 20.08
N GLU A 60 9.47 22.86 19.88
CA GLU A 60 10.62 23.23 19.05
C GLU A 60 10.19 23.53 17.60
N PHE A 61 9.31 22.71 17.03
CA PHE A 61 8.73 22.94 15.71
C PHE A 61 8.02 24.29 15.63
N LYS A 62 7.13 24.59 16.58
CA LYS A 62 6.39 25.85 16.63
C LYS A 62 7.33 27.06 16.73
N ASP A 63 8.33 26.97 17.58
CA ASP A 63 9.31 28.06 17.78
C ASP A 63 10.15 28.30 16.52
N LYS A 64 10.60 27.24 15.85
CA LYS A 64 11.34 27.36 14.59
C LYS A 64 10.48 27.95 13.48
N VAL A 65 9.24 27.47 13.32
CA VAL A 65 8.30 28.01 12.31
C VAL A 65 8.05 29.51 12.55
N ASN A 66 7.82 29.91 13.80
CA ASN A 66 7.59 31.32 14.13
C ASN A 66 8.81 32.22 13.87
N ARG A 67 10.03 31.69 14.03
CA ARG A 67 11.26 32.44 13.73
C ARG A 67 11.50 32.57 12.22
N GLN A 68 11.21 31.51 11.47
CA GLN A 68 11.55 31.41 10.05
C GLN A 68 10.46 31.98 9.14
N HIS A 69 9.19 31.89 9.55
CA HIS A 69 8.09 32.42 8.78
C HIS A 69 8.03 33.95 8.87
N ARG A 70 8.14 34.62 7.72
CA ARG A 70 7.95 36.07 7.58
C ARG A 70 6.84 36.32 6.59
N ILE A 71 5.91 37.20 6.94
CA ILE A 71 4.82 37.61 6.06
C ILE A 71 5.26 38.86 5.29
N HIS A 72 5.41 38.75 3.98
CA HIS A 72 5.67 39.91 3.12
C HIS A 72 4.35 40.57 2.71
N LYS A 73 4.25 41.89 2.88
CA LYS A 73 3.01 42.65 2.59
C LYS A 73 2.66 42.68 1.11
N GLU A 74 3.66 42.60 0.23
CA GLU A 74 3.54 42.76 -1.23
C GLU A 74 3.17 41.46 -1.97
N GLN A 75 3.11 40.32 -1.27
CA GLN A 75 2.81 39.02 -1.88
C GLN A 75 1.30 38.76 -2.00
N THR A 76 0.91 38.02 -3.04
CA THR A 76 -0.45 37.51 -3.17
C THR A 76 -0.76 36.49 -2.06
N ALA A 77 -2.05 36.22 -1.84
CA ALA A 77 -2.45 35.20 -0.86
C ALA A 77 -1.86 33.82 -1.19
N ASN A 78 -1.79 33.46 -2.48
CA ASN A 78 -1.28 32.16 -2.91
C ASN A 78 0.23 32.04 -2.63
N ASP A 79 1.00 33.09 -2.89
CA ASP A 79 2.45 33.11 -2.62
C ASP A 79 2.73 32.93 -1.12
N LYS A 80 1.95 33.61 -0.26
CA LYS A 80 2.05 33.45 1.20
C LYS A 80 1.79 32.02 1.65
N TRP A 81 0.82 31.34 1.04
CA TRP A 81 0.52 29.93 1.35
C TRP A 81 1.62 28.99 0.86
N ILE A 82 2.21 29.24 -0.31
CA ILE A 82 3.33 28.46 -0.83
C ILE A 82 4.54 28.60 0.08
N ASP A 83 4.87 29.83 0.49
CA ASP A 83 5.98 30.11 1.40
C ASP A 83 5.76 29.46 2.76
N LEU A 84 4.56 29.62 3.34
CA LEU A 84 4.21 28.97 4.60
C LEU A 84 4.32 27.44 4.51
N LYS A 85 3.80 26.84 3.43
CA LYS A 85 3.93 25.40 3.18
C LYS A 85 5.39 24.97 3.12
N GLY A 86 6.23 25.74 2.42
CA GLY A 86 7.67 25.47 2.31
C GLY A 86 8.36 25.48 3.68
N VAL A 87 8.11 26.52 4.49
CA VAL A 87 8.65 26.63 5.85
C VAL A 87 8.17 25.46 6.71
N LEU A 88 6.86 25.17 6.73
CA LEU A 88 6.31 24.07 7.54
C LEU A 88 6.92 22.71 7.17
N LEU A 89 7.04 22.40 5.88
CA LEU A 89 7.59 21.10 5.44
C LEU A 89 9.08 20.99 5.74
N SER A 90 9.86 22.04 5.49
CA SER A 90 11.29 22.07 5.76
C SER A 90 11.59 21.91 7.26
N THR A 91 10.92 22.71 8.10
CA THR A 91 11.09 22.61 9.56
C THR A 91 10.59 21.26 10.10
N ALA A 92 9.50 20.71 9.54
CA ALA A 92 9.01 19.40 9.96
C ALA A 92 9.96 18.26 9.55
N GLU A 93 10.59 18.35 8.37
CA GLU A 93 11.62 17.39 7.96
C GLU A 93 12.86 17.47 8.84
N GLU A 94 13.29 18.67 9.23
CA GLU A 94 14.43 18.86 10.13
C GLU A 94 14.14 18.29 11.53
N VAL A 95 13.02 18.66 12.13
CA VAL A 95 12.66 18.32 13.52
C VAL A 95 12.19 16.87 13.65
N CYS A 96 11.32 16.40 12.74
CA CYS A 96 10.75 15.06 12.84
C CYS A 96 11.55 14.01 12.06
N GLY A 97 12.36 14.41 11.08
CA GLY A 97 13.00 13.52 10.12
C GLY A 97 12.01 12.81 9.19
N THR A 98 12.56 12.19 8.16
CA THR A 98 11.79 11.37 7.21
C THR A 98 11.92 9.87 7.51
N SER A 99 10.88 9.12 7.16
CA SER A 99 10.94 7.67 7.11
C SER A 99 11.82 7.22 5.93
N LYS A 100 12.54 6.11 6.10
CA LYS A 100 13.40 5.55 5.04
C LYS A 100 12.63 5.01 3.82
N GLY A 101 11.28 4.99 3.89
CA GLY A 101 10.41 4.25 2.98
C GLY A 101 10.43 2.75 3.31
N GLY A 102 9.26 2.14 3.46
CA GLY A 102 9.10 0.72 3.75
C GLY A 102 8.65 -0.09 2.53
N LYS A 103 8.55 -1.41 2.68
CA LYS A 103 7.85 -2.26 1.73
C LYS A 103 6.36 -2.10 2.00
N LYS A 104 5.61 -1.45 1.10
CA LYS A 104 4.15 -1.43 1.20
C LYS A 104 3.67 -2.81 0.76
N ILE A 105 3.19 -3.62 1.71
CA ILE A 105 2.33 -4.75 1.38
C ILE A 105 0.96 -4.13 1.21
N ASP A 106 0.44 -4.16 -0.01
CA ASP A 106 -0.93 -3.71 -0.21
C ASP A 106 -1.85 -4.60 0.61
N LYS A 107 -2.65 -3.98 1.49
CA LYS A 107 -3.61 -4.72 2.33
C LYS A 107 -4.89 -5.05 1.56
N GLU A 108 -5.06 -4.48 0.37
CA GLU A 108 -6.11 -4.91 -0.55
C GLU A 108 -5.94 -6.39 -0.87
N THR A 109 -7.08 -7.09 -0.92
CA THR A 109 -7.19 -8.51 -1.22
C THR A 109 -6.32 -8.82 -2.42
N TRP A 110 -5.19 -9.48 -2.20
CA TRP A 110 -4.09 -9.62 -3.15
C TRP A 110 -4.46 -10.25 -4.51
N TRP A 111 -5.65 -10.88 -4.57
CA TRP A 111 -6.27 -11.48 -5.75
C TRP A 111 -7.28 -10.57 -6.47
N TRP A 112 -7.61 -9.38 -5.94
CA TRP A 112 -8.56 -8.42 -6.53
C TRP A 112 -7.80 -7.33 -7.33
N SER A 113 -7.15 -7.73 -8.42
CA SER A 113 -6.45 -6.80 -9.32
C SER A 113 -7.37 -6.21 -10.39
N GLU A 114 -6.95 -5.12 -11.04
CA GLU A 114 -7.62 -4.58 -12.23
C GLU A 114 -7.79 -5.64 -13.34
N GLU A 115 -6.82 -6.54 -13.49
CA GLU A 115 -6.89 -7.69 -14.42
C GLU A 115 -8.05 -8.63 -14.07
N VAL A 116 -8.24 -8.91 -12.78
CA VAL A 116 -9.34 -9.75 -12.29
C VAL A 116 -10.68 -9.02 -12.44
N GLN A 117 -10.72 -7.72 -12.16
CA GLN A 117 -11.91 -6.89 -12.38
C GLN A 117 -12.29 -6.83 -13.86
N THR A 118 -11.31 -6.69 -14.75
CA THR A 118 -11.51 -6.65 -16.20
C THR A 118 -11.99 -7.99 -16.73
N SER A 119 -11.38 -9.09 -16.26
CA SER A 119 -11.79 -10.46 -16.60
C SER A 119 -13.20 -10.81 -16.12
N ILE A 120 -13.67 -10.20 -15.03
CA ILE A 120 -15.06 -10.31 -14.56
C ILE A 120 -16.01 -9.46 -15.40
N LYS A 121 -15.60 -8.27 -15.84
CA LYS A 121 -16.42 -7.36 -16.66
C LYS A 121 -16.51 -7.77 -18.13
N MET A 122 -15.55 -8.53 -18.64
CA MET A 122 -15.54 -9.09 -20.00
C MET A 122 -16.34 -10.41 -20.11
N LYS A 123 -17.07 -10.79 -19.06
CA LYS A 123 -18.07 -11.87 -19.07
C LYS A 123 -19.45 -11.33 -19.42
#